data_AF-A0AAE4JR82-F1
#
_entry.id   AF-A0AAE4JR82-F1
#
_cell.length_a   1.000
_cell.length_b   1.000
_cell.length_c   1.000
_cell.angle_alpha   90.00
_cell.angle_beta   90.00
_cell.angle_gamma   90.00
#
_symmetry.space_group_name_H-M   'P 1'
#
loop_
_entity.id
_entity.type
_entity.pdbx_description
1 polymer ?
#
loop_
_entity_poly.entity_id
_entity_poly.type
_entity_poly.pdbx_seq_one_letter_code
_entity_poly.pdbx_strand_id
1 'polypeptide(L)' 'MAGYASKTAPEHKDSWQTPEWLFTALDLEFGFYLDAAASDINALCSRYLTEQDDALKSEWVSYGAIWCNPPY' A
#
# COMPACT_ATOMS: atom_id res chain seq x y z
N MET A 1 28.72 -4.59 17.46
CA MET A 1 27.33 -4.11 17.31
C MET A 1 26.69 -4.83 16.13
N ALA A 2 26.16 -6.04 16.34
CA ALA A 2 25.26 -6.69 15.40
C ALA A 2 23.85 -6.36 15.93
N GLY A 3 23.00 -5.56 15.31
CA GLY A 3 22.74 -5.40 13.89
C GLY A 3 21.32 -5.90 13.70
N TYR A 4 20.30 -5.08 13.99
CA TYR A 4 18.90 -5.39 13.70
C TYR A 4 18.66 -5.25 12.20
N ALA A 5 19.28 -6.12 11.41
CA ALA A 5 19.04 -6.18 9.98
C ALA A 5 17.75 -6.99 9.73
N SER A 6 16.87 -6.43 8.90
CA SER A 6 15.68 -7.15 8.43
C SER A 6 16.09 -8.45 7.74
N LYS A 7 15.39 -9.54 8.06
CA LYS A 7 15.57 -10.86 7.43
C LYS A 7 14.76 -11.00 6.14
N THR A 8 13.94 -10.01 5.81
CA THR A 8 13.18 -9.95 4.57
C THR A 8 14.14 -9.83 3.39
N ALA A 9 13.95 -10.66 2.37
CA ALA A 9 14.73 -10.57 1.15
C ALA A 9 14.59 -9.17 0.53
N PRO A 10 15.66 -8.55 -0.01
CA PRO A 10 15.64 -7.17 -0.49
C PRO A 10 14.45 -6.85 -1.40
N GLU A 11 14.14 -7.75 -2.32
CA GLU A 11 13.05 -7.65 -3.30
C GLU A 11 11.64 -7.74 -2.69
N HIS A 12 11.52 -8.14 -1.42
CA HIS A 12 10.26 -8.19 -0.68
C HIS A 12 10.10 -7.03 0.32
N LYS A 13 11.14 -6.22 0.55
CA LYS A 13 11.09 -5.14 1.56
C LYS A 13 10.13 -4.03 1.15
N ASP A 14 10.09 -3.74 -0.14
CA ASP A 14 9.32 -2.63 -0.70
C ASP A 14 7.90 -3.04 -1.11
N SER A 15 7.59 -4.34 -1.04
CA SER A 15 6.29 -4.89 -1.45
C SER A 15 5.46 -5.40 -0.27
N TRP A 16 5.82 -5.04 0.96
CA TRP A 16 5.15 -5.53 2.16
C TRP A 16 3.73 -4.97 2.28
N GLN A 17 2.74 -5.84 2.10
CA GLN A 17 1.33 -5.49 2.19
C GLN A 17 0.87 -5.38 3.66
N THR A 18 -0.10 -4.52 3.90
CA THR A 18 -0.84 -4.52 5.18
C THR A 18 -1.59 -5.84 5.34
N PRO A 19 -1.53 -6.51 6.51
CA PRO A 19 -2.28 -7.73 6.75
C PRO A 19 -3.78 -7.56 6.48
N GLU A 20 -4.37 -8.53 5.79
CA GLU A 20 -5.76 -8.47 5.31
C GLU A 20 -6.77 -8.15 6.42
N TRP A 21 -6.63 -8.77 7.60
CA TRP A 21 -7.54 -8.53 8.72
C TRP A 21 -7.52 -7.08 9.21
N LEU A 22 -6.35 -6.43 9.16
CA LEU A 22 -6.20 -5.04 9.59
C LEU A 22 -6.77 -4.10 8.54
N PHE A 23 -6.44 -4.35 7.26
CA PHE A 23 -7.02 -3.58 6.16
C PHE A 23 -8.54 -3.68 6.16
N THR A 24 -9.10 -4.90 6.27
CA THR A 24 -10.55 -5.13 6.29
C THR A 24 -11.24 -4.38 7.43
N ALA A 25 -10.66 -4.40 8.64
CA ALA A 25 -11.24 -3.68 9.78
C ALA A 25 -11.26 -2.16 9.56
N LEU A 26 -10.21 -1.60 8.94
CA LEU A 26 -10.14 -0.18 8.62
C LEU A 26 -11.03 0.18 7.43
N ASP A 27 -11.13 -0.70 6.43
CA ASP A 27 -11.98 -0.51 5.25
C ASP A 27 -13.47 -0.46 5.63
N LEU A 28 -13.89 -1.29 6.58
CA LEU A 28 -15.25 -1.24 7.13
C LEU A 28 -15.59 0.10 7.80
N GLU A 29 -14.60 0.77 8.41
CA GLU A 29 -14.80 2.06 9.09
C GLU A 29 -14.70 3.24 8.12
N PHE A 30 -13.76 3.20 7.17
CA PHE A 30 -13.39 4.36 6.35
C PHE A 30 -13.82 4.26 4.89
N GLY A 31 -14.15 3.06 4.39
CA GLY A 31 -14.53 2.80 3.00
C GLY A 31 -13.45 3.23 2.02
N PHE A 32 -12.35 2.48 1.92
CA PHE A 32 -11.25 2.80 1.02
C PHE A 32 -11.65 2.59 -0.43
N TYR A 33 -11.23 3.52 -1.27
CA TYR A 33 -11.51 3.49 -2.70
C TYR A 33 -10.23 3.45 -3.54
N LEU A 34 -9.14 4.03 -3.04
CA LEU A 34 -7.84 4.08 -3.71
C LEU A 34 -6.76 3.53 -2.78
N ASP A 35 -5.91 2.65 -3.31
CA ASP A 35 -4.64 2.24 -2.70
C ASP A 35 -3.48 2.99 -3.38
N ALA A 36 -2.98 4.03 -2.73
CA ALA A 36 -2.06 4.99 -3.33
C ALA A 36 -0.61 4.50 -3.44
N ALA A 37 -0.28 3.33 -2.89
CA ALA A 37 1.05 2.76 -2.97
C ALA A 37 0.98 1.22 -2.98
N ALA A 38 0.80 0.66 -4.16
CA ALA A 38 0.67 -0.78 -4.35
C ALA A 38 1.34 -1.25 -5.66
N SER A 39 1.07 -2.50 -6.02
CA SER A 39 1.45 -3.18 -7.24
C SER A 39 0.30 -4.11 -7.65
N ASP A 40 0.38 -4.66 -8.85
CA ASP A 40 -0.65 -5.57 -9.38
C ASP A 40 -0.89 -6.82 -8.50
N ILE A 41 0.08 -7.18 -7.64
CA ILE A 41 0.02 -8.37 -6.80
C ILE A 41 -0.33 -8.09 -5.33
N ASN A 42 -0.25 -6.84 -4.87
CA ASN A 42 -0.48 -6.47 -3.47
C ASN A 42 -1.45 -5.30 -3.27
N ALA A 43 -2.16 -4.87 -4.33
CA ALA A 43 -3.22 -3.89 -4.20
C ALA A 43 -4.36 -4.39 -3.32
N LEU A 44 -4.84 -3.51 -2.42
CA LEU A 44 -5.96 -3.78 -1.52
C LEU A 44 -7.27 -3.13 -2.01
N CYS A 45 -7.19 -2.21 -2.96
CA CYS A 45 -8.32 -1.59 -3.64
C CYS A 45 -8.32 -1.94 -5.14
N SER A 46 -9.49 -1.97 -5.78
CA SER A 46 -9.57 -2.17 -7.24
C SER A 46 -8.93 -1.01 -8.03
N ARG A 47 -8.89 0.19 -7.46
CA ARG A 47 -8.15 1.33 -7.98
C ARG A 47 -6.89 1.49 -7.14
N TYR A 48 -5.74 1.57 -7.79
CA TYR A 48 -4.45 1.71 -7.13
C TYR A 48 -3.45 2.45 -8.00
N LEU A 49 -2.39 2.96 -7.37
CA LEU A 49 -1.21 3.47 -8.04
C LEU A 49 -0.07 2.45 -7.88
N THR A 50 0.71 2.31 -8.95
CA THR A 50 1.87 1.42 -9.04
C THR A 50 3.18 2.18 -8.85
N GLU A 51 4.29 1.48 -8.74
CA GLU A 51 5.64 2.09 -8.72
C GLU A 51 5.94 2.92 -9.99
N GLN A 52 5.24 2.67 -11.10
CA GLN A 52 5.36 3.44 -12.35
C GLN A 52 4.59 4.77 -12.30
N ASP A 53 3.66 4.93 -11.35
CA ASP A 53 2.84 6.11 -11.20
C ASP A 53 3.51 7.12 -10.25
N ASP A 54 3.82 8.32 -10.74
CA ASP A 54 4.32 9.40 -9.90
C ASP A 54 3.19 9.95 -9.01
N ALA A 55 3.08 9.43 -7.79
CA ALA A 55 2.02 9.80 -6.86
C ALA A 55 1.95 11.30 -6.52
N LEU A 56 3.03 12.07 -6.74
CA LEU A 56 3.05 13.54 -6.57
C LEU A 56 2.43 14.28 -7.76
N LYS A 57 2.29 13.60 -8.91
CA LYS A 57 1.66 14.12 -10.13
C LYS A 57 0.35 13.44 -10.48
N SER A 58 0.06 12.28 -9.89
CA SER A 58 -1.20 11.57 -10.06
C SER A 58 -2.35 12.30 -9.37
N GLU A 59 -3.54 12.23 -9.98
CA GLU A 59 -4.77 12.70 -9.36
C GLU A 59 -5.31 11.61 -8.40
N TRP A 60 -5.53 12.00 -7.14
CA TRP A 60 -6.01 11.10 -6.09
C TRP A 60 -7.55 11.04 -6.09
N VAL A 61 -8.14 10.79 -7.26
CA VAL A 61 -9.60 10.74 -7.43
C VAL A 61 -10.18 9.61 -6.60
N SER A 62 -11.11 9.96 -5.70
CA SER A 62 -11.69 9.02 -4.78
C SER A 62 -13.15 9.31 -4.47
N TYR A 63 -13.96 8.24 -4.32
CA TYR A 63 -15.32 8.31 -3.75
C TYR A 63 -15.37 7.81 -2.29
N GLY A 64 -14.21 7.52 -1.70
CA GLY A 64 -14.04 7.06 -0.33
C GLY A 64 -12.69 7.48 0.26
N ALA A 65 -12.28 6.87 1.37
CA ALA A 65 -10.95 7.13 1.93
C ALA A 65 -9.84 6.58 1.01
N ILE A 66 -8.61 7.01 1.26
CA ILE A 66 -7.43 6.59 0.49
C ILE A 66 -6.49 5.84 1.44
N TRP A 67 -6.14 4.62 1.07
CA TRP A 67 -5.13 3.83 1.76
C TRP A 67 -3.75 4.17 1.19
N CYS A 68 -2.75 4.34 2.06
CA CYS A 68 -1.38 4.59 1.62
C CYS A 68 -0.41 3.87 2.55
N ASN A 69 0.19 2.80 2.04
CA ASN A 69 1.22 2.01 2.71
C ASN A 69 2.50 2.00 1.85
N PRO A 70 3.25 3.13 1.79
CA PRO A 70 4.40 3.27 0.91
C PRO A 70 5.58 2.38 1.34
N PRO A 71 6.50 2.05 0.42
CA PRO A 71 7.75 1.37 0.75
C PRO A 71 8.61 2.20 1.72
N TYR A 72 9.58 1.54 2.36
CA TYR A 72 10.46 2.13 3.39
C TYR A 72 11.51 3.10 2.84
#